data_AF-A0A6N8UJ85-F1
#
_entry.id   AF-A0A6N8UJ85-F1
#
_cell.length_a   1.000
_cell.length_b   1.000
_cell.length_c   1.000
_cell.angle_alpha   90.00
_cell.angle_beta   90.00
_cell.angle_gamma   90.00
#
_symmetry.space_group_name_H-M   'P 1'
#
loop_
_entity.id
_entity.type
_entity.pdbx_description
1 polymer ?
#
loop_
_entity_poly.entity_id
_entity_poly.type
_entity_poly.pdbx_seq_one_letter_code
_entity_poly.pdbx_strand_id
1 'polypeptide(L)'
;MNRLNVQQTGGFPLTTNTLDFMQTSLLLMQEFGNIAGNLTIIRGCEVRGTQVSSGAVFINGEILEFAGGTLGSKVIIQETRTQKQFEDGSAKDVEIKRIARFGNGLKAYSWDDFTRITPIKILQKSLTPAGLISMWSGSLESIPEGWVLCNGQNGTPDLSGKFIRGYSEEEYRQDQGAGIGSTGGKDNLTLEEVNMPPHKHTGTTSSAGAHSHPVRDGIGGSGTNSILGGDGRSPNFAGSDRSANWVQHGELMQSSGAHAHSLNISKAGGLNGQAKPFDNRPAFYTLAFIMFKG
;
A
#
# COMPACT_ATOMS: atom_id res chain seq x y z
N MET A 1 17.93 -47.65 4.32
CA MET A 1 17.37 -47.94 5.66
C MET A 1 17.95 -49.27 6.12
N ASN A 2 18.49 -49.31 7.33
CA ASN A 2 18.93 -50.54 7.98
C ASN A 2 17.72 -51.46 8.18
N ARG A 3 17.83 -52.74 7.80
CA ARG A 3 16.72 -53.69 7.84
C ARG A 3 17.17 -55.02 8.42
N LEU A 4 16.41 -55.53 9.40
CA LEU A 4 16.52 -56.91 9.86
C LEU A 4 15.62 -57.82 9.04
N ASN A 5 16.17 -58.92 8.55
CA ASN A 5 15.44 -59.96 7.85
C ASN A 5 15.51 -61.28 8.63
N VAL A 6 14.75 -61.36 9.73
CA VAL A 6 14.83 -62.46 10.71
C VAL A 6 13.73 -63.51 10.57
N GLN A 7 12.73 -63.27 9.71
CA GLN A 7 11.66 -64.24 9.43
C GLN A 7 12.08 -65.19 8.30
N GLN A 8 13.02 -66.08 8.61
CA GLN A 8 13.53 -67.09 7.68
C GLN A 8 13.28 -68.50 8.24
N THR A 9 13.15 -69.49 7.35
CA THR A 9 13.07 -70.91 7.72
C THR A 9 14.34 -71.34 8.46
N GLY A 10 14.21 -72.10 9.55
CA GLY A 10 15.34 -72.59 10.35
C GLY A 10 15.50 -71.93 11.72
N GLY A 11 14.72 -70.88 12.02
CA GLY A 11 14.77 -70.14 13.28
C GLY A 11 15.94 -69.15 13.31
N PHE A 12 15.68 -67.94 13.81
CA PHE A 12 16.71 -66.90 13.92
C PHE A 12 17.21 -66.80 15.37
N PRO A 13 18.51 -66.97 15.65
CA PRO A 13 19.05 -66.83 17.00
C PRO A 13 19.09 -65.35 17.42
N LEU A 14 18.37 -65.00 18.48
CA LEU A 14 18.41 -63.66 19.05
C LEU A 14 19.71 -63.47 19.84
N THR A 15 20.65 -62.71 19.28
CA THR A 15 21.95 -62.43 19.90
C THR A 15 22.11 -60.96 20.24
N THR A 16 23.08 -60.63 21.10
CA THR A 16 23.41 -59.25 21.47
C THR A 16 23.74 -58.38 20.27
N ASN A 17 24.41 -58.93 19.25
CA ASN A 17 24.72 -58.20 18.01
C ASN A 17 23.46 -57.82 17.22
N THR A 18 22.43 -58.66 17.24
CA THR A 18 21.14 -58.34 16.61
C THR A 18 20.40 -57.24 17.39
N LEU A 19 20.45 -57.30 18.73
CA LEU A 19 19.87 -56.26 19.58
C LEU A 19 20.60 -54.92 19.44
N ASP A 20 21.93 -54.94 19.32
CA ASP A 20 22.76 -53.75 19.08
C ASP A 20 22.43 -53.08 17.74
N PHE A 21 22.24 -53.88 16.68
CA PHE A 21 21.77 -53.39 15.39
C PHE A 21 20.40 -52.69 15.50
N MET A 22 19.47 -53.25 16.28
CA MET A 22 18.17 -52.59 16.53
C MET A 22 18.35 -51.30 17.33
N GLN A 23 19.12 -51.33 18.42
CA GLN A 23 19.32 -50.16 19.27
C GLN A 23 19.97 -49.01 18.49
N THR A 24 21.00 -49.29 17.69
CA THR A 24 21.64 -48.30 16.81
C THR A 24 20.65 -47.72 15.79
N SER A 25 19.77 -48.56 15.24
CA SER A 25 18.74 -48.10 14.31
C SER A 25 17.70 -47.20 15.00
N LEU A 26 17.38 -47.45 16.27
CA LEU A 26 16.48 -46.60 17.07
C LEU A 26 17.14 -45.27 17.46
N LEU A 27 18.44 -45.25 17.75
CA LEU A 27 19.18 -44.03 18.07
C LEU A 27 19.14 -43.02 16.92
N LEU A 28 19.16 -43.47 15.67
CA LEU A 28 19.02 -42.58 14.51
C LEU A 28 17.69 -41.80 14.52
N MET A 29 16.62 -42.34 15.12
CA MET A 29 15.34 -41.61 15.23
C MET A 29 15.39 -40.45 16.22
N GLN A 30 16.35 -40.44 17.16
CA GLN A 30 16.54 -39.33 18.09
C GLN A 30 16.96 -38.05 17.35
N GLU A 31 17.60 -38.18 16.19
CA GLU A 31 18.03 -37.06 15.35
C GLU A 31 16.86 -36.20 14.85
N PHE A 32 15.65 -36.75 14.74
CA PHE A 32 14.46 -35.95 14.42
C PHE A 32 14.18 -34.88 15.47
N GLY A 33 14.63 -35.08 16.72
CA GLY A 33 14.55 -34.06 17.76
C GLY A 33 15.35 -32.80 17.45
N ASN A 34 16.42 -32.89 16.65
CA ASN A 34 17.19 -31.71 16.23
C ASN A 34 16.36 -30.73 15.39
N ILE A 35 15.33 -31.20 14.68
CA ILE A 35 14.38 -30.34 13.95
C ILE A 35 13.63 -29.42 14.92
N ALA A 36 13.35 -29.90 16.14
CA ALA A 36 12.64 -29.14 17.17
C ALA A 36 13.54 -28.16 17.94
N GLY A 37 14.86 -28.28 17.83
CA GLY A 37 15.83 -27.51 18.61
C GLY A 37 15.99 -28.02 20.05
N ASN A 38 17.11 -27.65 20.70
CA ASN A 38 17.42 -28.07 22.07
C ASN A 38 16.44 -27.45 23.10
N LEU A 39 16.20 -28.17 24.20
CA LEU A 39 15.27 -27.78 25.27
C LEU A 39 13.85 -27.56 24.72
N THR A 40 13.34 -28.55 24.00
CA THR A 40 12.02 -28.46 23.38
C THR A 40 11.06 -29.53 23.90
N ILE A 41 9.82 -29.12 24.20
CA ILE A 41 8.70 -30.00 24.52
C ILE A 41 8.11 -30.52 23.21
N ILE A 42 8.23 -31.83 22.99
CA ILE A 42 7.70 -32.52 21.79
C ILE A 42 6.21 -32.84 21.96
N ARG A 43 5.82 -33.33 23.14
CA ARG A 43 4.42 -33.67 23.48
C ARG A 43 4.19 -33.67 24.98
N GLY A 44 2.92 -33.60 25.40
CA GLY A 44 2.55 -33.63 26.82
C GLY A 44 3.14 -32.45 27.58
N CYS A 45 3.51 -32.61 28.86
CA CYS A 45 4.05 -31.52 29.68
C CYS A 45 3.10 -30.30 29.78
N GLU A 46 1.80 -30.57 29.90
CA GLU A 46 0.78 -29.53 30.05
C GLU A 46 0.70 -29.10 31.51
N VAL A 47 0.82 -27.79 31.75
CA VAL A 47 0.68 -27.20 33.09
C VAL A 47 -0.80 -27.03 33.41
N ARG A 48 -1.24 -27.59 34.53
CA ARG A 48 -2.60 -27.45 35.09
C ARG A 48 -2.50 -27.12 36.57
N GLY A 49 -2.64 -25.84 36.91
CA GLY A 49 -2.40 -25.35 38.27
C GLY A 49 -0.95 -25.58 38.68
N THR A 50 -0.72 -26.37 39.73
CA THR A 50 0.61 -26.72 40.24
C THR A 50 1.14 -28.05 39.68
N GLN A 51 0.43 -28.69 38.77
CA GLN A 51 0.82 -29.98 38.19
C GLN A 51 1.20 -29.85 36.73
N VAL A 52 2.11 -30.70 36.28
CA VAL A 52 2.52 -30.85 34.88
C VAL A 52 2.32 -32.29 34.46
N SER A 53 1.64 -32.52 33.34
CA SER A 53 1.42 -33.87 32.82
C SER A 53 2.71 -34.51 32.29
N SER A 54 2.76 -35.84 32.23
CA SER A 54 3.86 -36.54 31.56
C SER A 54 3.90 -36.22 30.07
N GLY A 55 5.07 -36.39 29.45
CA GLY A 55 5.28 -36.01 28.05
C GLY A 55 6.60 -36.52 27.49
N ALA A 56 7.12 -35.81 26.48
CA ALA A 56 8.46 -36.02 25.96
C ALA A 56 9.12 -34.68 25.66
N VAL A 57 10.40 -34.60 25.99
CA VAL A 57 11.25 -33.43 25.81
C VAL A 57 12.53 -33.82 25.06
N PHE A 58 13.11 -32.86 24.35
CA PHE A 58 14.41 -33.02 23.69
C PHE A 58 15.46 -32.20 24.41
N ILE A 59 16.52 -32.87 24.87
CA ILE A 59 17.61 -32.26 25.63
C ILE A 59 18.95 -32.80 25.09
N ASN A 60 19.80 -31.91 24.61
CA ASN A 60 21.17 -32.17 24.17
C ASN A 60 21.31 -33.38 23.22
N GLY A 61 20.46 -33.47 22.19
CA GLY A 61 20.52 -34.55 21.20
C GLY A 61 19.68 -35.79 21.55
N GLU A 62 18.99 -35.79 22.68
CA GLU A 62 18.24 -36.96 23.16
C GLU A 62 16.77 -36.63 23.41
N ILE A 63 15.87 -37.42 22.82
CA ILE A 63 14.44 -37.42 23.18
C ILE A 63 14.28 -38.26 24.44
N LEU A 64 13.74 -37.65 25.49
CA LEU A 64 13.54 -38.27 26.80
C LEU A 64 12.05 -38.25 27.16
N GLU A 65 11.59 -39.34 27.79
CA GLU A 65 10.31 -39.33 28.50
C GLU A 65 10.36 -38.29 29.62
N PHE A 66 9.36 -37.42 29.67
CA PHE A 66 9.19 -36.48 30.77
C PHE A 66 8.20 -37.08 31.78
N ALA A 67 8.69 -37.38 32.98
CA ALA A 67 7.84 -37.77 34.09
C ALA A 67 7.20 -36.52 34.70
N GLY A 68 5.88 -36.42 34.55
CA GLY A 68 5.08 -35.33 35.13
C GLY A 68 5.08 -35.34 36.66
N GLY A 69 4.47 -34.32 37.24
CA GLY A 69 4.38 -34.13 38.68
C GLY A 69 4.22 -32.65 39.03
N THR A 70 4.55 -32.30 40.27
CA THR A 70 4.48 -30.91 40.75
C THR A 70 5.43 -30.03 39.95
N LEU A 71 4.92 -28.89 39.48
CA LEU A 71 5.67 -27.89 38.73
C LEU A 71 6.91 -27.45 39.53
N GLY A 72 8.08 -27.63 38.94
CA GLY A 72 9.36 -27.16 39.47
C GLY A 72 9.99 -26.13 38.53
N SER A 73 11.00 -25.41 39.02
CA SER A 73 11.76 -24.46 38.21
C SER A 73 12.89 -25.09 37.40
N LYS A 74 13.27 -26.34 37.72
CA LYS A 74 14.40 -27.03 37.12
C LYS A 74 14.06 -28.47 36.74
N VAL A 75 14.53 -28.88 35.57
CA VAL A 75 14.44 -30.25 35.05
C VAL A 75 15.80 -30.91 35.11
N ILE A 76 15.83 -32.15 35.60
CA ILE A 76 17.02 -33.01 35.62
C ILE A 76 16.78 -34.27 34.81
N ILE A 77 17.87 -34.87 34.33
CA ILE A 77 17.84 -36.20 33.72
C ILE A 77 18.20 -37.20 34.81
N GLN A 78 17.27 -38.08 35.16
CA GLN A 78 17.50 -39.18 36.06
C GLN A 78 17.81 -40.44 35.26
N GLU A 79 18.96 -41.05 35.53
CA GLU A 79 19.33 -42.38 35.02
C GLU A 79 19.04 -43.44 36.10
N THR A 80 18.36 -44.51 35.73
CA THR A 80 18.13 -45.69 36.56
C THR A 80 18.72 -46.90 35.85
N ARG A 81 19.55 -47.67 36.55
CA ARG A 81 20.17 -48.88 36.02
C ARG A 81 19.55 -50.10 36.71
N THR A 82 19.02 -51.03 35.92
CA THR A 82 18.48 -52.31 36.42
C THR A 82 19.50 -53.41 36.17
N GLN A 83 19.90 -54.10 37.24
CA GLN A 83 20.77 -55.27 37.13
C GLN A 83 19.98 -56.51 36.77
N LYS A 84 20.55 -57.34 35.90
CA LYS A 84 20.05 -58.68 35.58
C LYS A 84 21.13 -59.70 35.85
N GLN A 85 20.73 -60.88 36.32
CA GLN A 85 21.63 -62.01 36.46
C GLN A 85 21.88 -62.66 35.09
N PHE A 86 23.14 -62.99 34.83
CA PHE A 86 23.60 -63.74 33.68
C PHE A 86 23.71 -65.23 34.03
N GLU A 87 23.79 -66.10 33.02
CA GLU A 87 23.88 -67.56 33.18
C GLU A 87 25.10 -68.02 34.02
N ASP A 88 26.11 -67.18 34.16
CA ASP A 88 27.29 -67.40 35.02
C ASP A 88 27.08 -67.00 36.49
N GLY A 89 25.86 -66.57 36.85
CA GLY A 89 25.49 -66.08 38.18
C GLY A 89 25.90 -64.63 38.46
N SER A 90 26.60 -63.95 37.55
CA SER A 90 26.99 -62.55 37.73
C SER A 90 25.82 -61.59 37.46
N ALA A 91 25.70 -60.53 38.27
CA ALA A 91 24.74 -59.46 38.04
C ALA A 91 25.43 -58.30 37.30
N LYS A 92 24.87 -57.86 36.17
CA LYS A 92 25.38 -56.72 35.39
C LYS A 92 24.26 -55.73 35.12
N ASP A 93 24.60 -54.45 34.98
CA ASP A 93 23.66 -53.42 34.54
C ASP A 93 23.25 -53.71 33.08
N VAL A 94 21.97 -53.96 32.84
CA VAL A 94 21.47 -54.30 31.49
C VAL A 94 20.50 -53.25 30.97
N GLU A 95 19.57 -52.79 31.82
CA GLU A 95 18.59 -51.79 31.41
C GLU A 95 19.01 -50.43 31.97
N ILE A 96 19.29 -49.47 31.09
CA ILE A 96 19.58 -48.08 31.46
C ILE A 96 18.40 -47.24 31.02
N LYS A 97 17.58 -46.78 31.98
CA LYS A 97 16.44 -45.90 31.71
C LYS A 97 16.78 -44.47 32.10
N ARG A 98 16.72 -43.56 31.13
CA ARG A 98 16.90 -42.11 31.35
C ARG A 98 15.57 -41.40 31.16
N ILE A 99 15.16 -40.62 32.17
CA ILE A 99 13.93 -39.83 32.14
C ILE A 99 14.22 -38.39 32.55
N ALA A 100 13.53 -37.44 31.94
CA ALA A 100 13.49 -36.07 32.40
C ALA A 100 12.40 -35.91 33.48
N ARG A 101 12.70 -35.20 34.57
CA ARG A 101 11.72 -34.87 35.61
C ARG A 101 12.08 -33.57 36.31
N PHE A 102 11.12 -32.96 37.00
CA PHE A 102 11.44 -31.86 37.90
C PHE A 102 12.32 -32.34 39.06
N GLY A 103 13.32 -31.54 39.43
CA GLY A 103 14.19 -31.85 40.54
C GLY A 103 15.41 -30.94 40.62
N ASN A 104 16.21 -31.17 41.64
CA ASN A 104 17.48 -30.49 41.85
C ASN A 104 18.63 -31.45 41.55
N GLY A 105 19.68 -30.95 40.91
CA GLY A 105 20.87 -31.72 40.57
C GLY A 105 21.98 -30.82 40.05
N LEU A 106 23.19 -31.38 39.93
CA LEU A 106 24.36 -30.67 39.42
C LEU A 106 24.22 -30.27 37.95
N LYS A 107 23.56 -31.12 37.16
CA LYS A 107 23.16 -30.86 35.78
C LYS A 107 21.65 -30.71 35.73
N ALA A 108 21.19 -29.47 35.76
CA ALA A 108 19.78 -29.12 35.72
C ALA A 108 19.54 -28.01 34.69
N TYR A 109 18.40 -28.10 34.01
CA TYR A 109 17.97 -27.17 32.97
C TYR A 109 16.82 -26.32 33.50
N SER A 110 16.81 -25.02 33.21
CA SER A 110 15.70 -24.16 33.63
C SER A 110 14.43 -24.61 32.91
N TRP A 111 13.31 -24.68 33.63
CA TRP A 111 12.02 -24.99 33.00
C TRP A 111 11.60 -23.90 32.01
N ASP A 112 11.95 -22.64 32.28
CA ASP A 112 11.62 -21.49 31.42
C ASP A 112 12.36 -21.52 30.08
N ASP A 113 13.47 -22.25 29.99
CA ASP A 113 14.20 -22.44 28.73
C ASP A 113 13.48 -23.44 27.80
N PHE A 114 12.54 -24.24 28.33
CA PHE A 114 11.80 -25.20 27.53
C PHE A 114 10.74 -24.51 26.69
N THR A 115 10.88 -24.62 25.36
CA THR A 115 9.88 -24.12 24.42
C THR A 115 9.06 -25.26 23.86
N ARG A 116 7.83 -24.99 23.43
CA ARG A 116 7.01 -25.99 22.73
C ARG A 116 7.16 -25.80 21.23
N ILE A 117 7.33 -26.90 20.50
CA ILE A 117 7.34 -26.85 19.05
C ILE A 117 5.97 -26.41 18.51
N THR A 118 5.94 -25.36 17.71
CA THR A 118 4.77 -24.99 16.92
C THR A 118 4.66 -25.96 15.74
N PRO A 119 3.53 -26.68 15.57
CA PRO A 119 3.36 -27.58 14.44
C PRO A 119 3.61 -26.87 13.10
N ILE A 120 4.31 -27.53 12.17
CA ILE A 120 4.64 -26.97 10.84
C ILE A 120 3.39 -26.48 10.10
N LYS A 121 2.26 -27.19 10.25
CA LYS A 121 0.97 -26.80 9.66
C LYS A 121 0.46 -25.45 10.18
N ILE A 122 0.78 -25.09 11.42
CA ILE A 122 0.45 -23.77 11.98
C ILE A 122 1.44 -22.74 11.48
N LEU A 123 2.76 -23.03 11.50
CA LEU A 123 3.79 -22.13 10.97
C LEU A 123 3.52 -21.72 9.52
N GLN A 124 3.13 -22.67 8.66
CA GLN A 124 2.76 -22.40 7.26
C GLN A 124 1.60 -21.40 7.12
N LYS A 125 0.64 -21.41 8.05
CA LYS A 125 -0.50 -20.47 8.05
C LYS A 125 -0.15 -19.12 8.68
N SER A 126 0.77 -19.12 9.65
CA SER A 126 1.14 -17.93 10.42
C SER A 126 2.20 -17.08 9.75
N LEU A 127 3.04 -17.65 8.89
CA LEU A 127 4.11 -16.92 8.19
C LEU A 127 3.54 -15.87 7.20
N THR A 128 2.47 -16.23 6.48
CA THR A 128 1.79 -15.33 5.56
C THR A 128 0.29 -15.59 5.63
N PRO A 129 -0.49 -14.75 6.34
CA PRO A 129 -1.94 -14.88 6.38
C PRO A 129 -2.56 -14.72 4.98
N ALA A 130 -3.52 -15.57 4.63
CA ALA A 130 -4.31 -15.38 3.41
C ALA A 130 -5.05 -14.03 3.49
N GLY A 131 -4.99 -13.26 2.40
CA GLY A 131 -5.49 -11.89 2.33
C GLY A 131 -4.44 -10.81 2.61
N LEU A 132 -3.22 -11.17 3.03
CA LEU A 132 -2.13 -10.21 3.14
C LEU A 132 -1.79 -9.63 1.77
N ILE A 133 -1.73 -8.30 1.68
CA ILE A 133 -1.31 -7.58 0.48
C ILE A 133 0.12 -7.08 0.68
N SER A 134 0.97 -7.29 -0.32
CA SER A 134 2.35 -6.83 -0.34
C SER A 134 2.66 -6.06 -1.62
N MET A 135 3.67 -5.18 -1.56
CA MET A 135 4.22 -4.50 -2.73
C MET A 135 5.23 -5.40 -3.44
N TRP A 136 5.14 -5.46 -4.76
CA TRP A 136 5.95 -6.32 -5.62
C TRP A 136 6.66 -5.50 -6.69
N SER A 137 7.99 -5.62 -6.74
CA SER A 137 8.85 -4.92 -7.70
C SER A 137 9.30 -5.79 -8.87
N GLY A 138 9.02 -7.10 -8.84
CA GLY A 138 9.37 -8.04 -9.90
C GLY A 138 8.40 -7.97 -11.09
N SER A 139 8.64 -8.80 -12.11
CA SER A 139 7.71 -8.92 -13.24
C SER A 139 6.40 -9.59 -12.82
N LEU A 140 5.31 -9.33 -13.56
CA LEU A 140 4.02 -9.99 -13.30
C LEU A 140 4.06 -11.50 -13.58
N GLU A 141 4.98 -11.94 -14.45
CA GLU A 141 5.20 -13.35 -14.78
C GLU A 141 5.96 -14.11 -13.68
N SER A 142 6.65 -13.41 -12.78
CA SER A 142 7.43 -14.00 -11.69
C SER A 142 6.79 -13.82 -10.31
N ILE A 143 5.48 -13.53 -10.28
CA ILE A 143 4.71 -13.51 -9.02
C ILE A 143 4.86 -14.89 -8.36
N PRO A 144 5.32 -14.97 -7.09
CA PRO A 144 5.58 -16.24 -6.43
C PRO A 144 4.32 -17.10 -6.27
N GLU A 145 4.51 -18.42 -6.20
CA GLU A 145 3.42 -19.36 -5.91
C GLU A 145 2.70 -18.98 -4.61
N GLY A 146 1.36 -19.15 -4.60
CA GLY A 146 0.49 -18.74 -3.50
C GLY A 146 0.15 -17.24 -3.49
N TRP A 147 0.76 -16.42 -4.34
CA TRP A 147 0.42 -15.00 -4.51
C TRP A 147 -0.29 -14.74 -5.84
N VAL A 148 -1.18 -13.75 -5.86
CA VAL A 148 -1.91 -13.33 -7.07
C VAL A 148 -1.94 -11.80 -7.16
N LEU A 149 -2.06 -11.26 -8.37
CA LEU A 149 -2.17 -9.82 -8.59
C LEU A 149 -3.48 -9.25 -8.02
N CYS A 150 -3.41 -8.10 -7.36
CA CYS A 150 -4.57 -7.35 -6.88
C CYS A 150 -5.24 -6.56 -8.03
N ASN A 151 -5.96 -7.27 -8.90
CA ASN A 151 -6.62 -6.73 -10.10
C ASN A 151 -8.14 -6.95 -10.10
N GLY A 152 -8.74 -7.30 -8.95
CA GLY A 152 -10.17 -7.60 -8.86
C GLY A 152 -10.54 -9.06 -9.17
N GLN A 153 -9.60 -9.86 -9.70
CA GLN A 153 -9.81 -11.29 -9.95
C GLN A 153 -9.43 -12.12 -8.71
N ASN A 154 -9.83 -13.39 -8.67
CA ASN A 154 -9.50 -14.34 -7.59
C ASN A 154 -9.90 -13.86 -6.17
N GLY A 155 -10.92 -12.99 -6.09
CA GLY A 155 -11.38 -12.37 -4.85
C GLY A 155 -10.39 -11.38 -4.23
N THR A 156 -9.47 -10.83 -5.04
CA THR A 156 -8.61 -9.71 -4.64
C THR A 156 -9.32 -8.36 -4.84
N PRO A 157 -8.95 -7.30 -4.12
CA PRO A 157 -9.30 -5.94 -4.51
C PRO A 157 -8.57 -5.57 -5.81
N ASP A 158 -9.14 -4.67 -6.60
CA ASP A 158 -8.42 -4.04 -7.70
C ASP A 158 -7.66 -2.82 -7.18
N LEU A 159 -6.33 -2.92 -7.12
CA LEU A 159 -5.42 -1.86 -6.68
C LEU A 159 -4.65 -1.24 -7.84
N SER A 160 -5.01 -1.58 -9.08
CA SER A 160 -4.35 -1.06 -10.28
C SER A 160 -4.48 0.46 -10.37
N GLY A 161 -3.34 1.16 -10.42
CA GLY A 161 -3.30 2.63 -10.50
C GLY A 161 -3.81 3.34 -9.23
N LYS A 162 -3.88 2.66 -8.08
CA LYS A 162 -4.35 3.26 -6.82
C LYS A 162 -3.20 3.58 -5.89
N PHE A 163 -3.30 4.73 -5.23
CA PHE A 163 -2.51 5.04 -4.05
C PHE A 163 -3.21 4.45 -2.81
N ILE A 164 -2.44 3.82 -1.93
CA ILE A 164 -2.99 3.16 -0.74
C ILE A 164 -3.17 4.18 0.38
N ARG A 165 -4.42 4.34 0.82
CA ARG A 165 -4.77 5.12 2.01
C ARG A 165 -4.95 4.17 3.20
N GLY A 166 -4.35 4.50 4.33
CA GLY A 166 -4.57 3.78 5.59
C GLY A 166 -6.01 3.93 6.07
N TYR A 167 -6.56 2.87 6.67
CA TYR A 167 -7.86 2.94 7.32
C TYR A 167 -7.78 3.80 8.58
N SER A 168 -8.81 4.64 8.80
CA SER A 168 -9.00 5.40 10.02
C SER A 168 -10.44 5.24 10.50
N GLU A 169 -10.60 4.75 11.73
CA GLU A 169 -11.91 4.63 12.38
C GLU A 169 -12.60 6.00 12.52
N GLU A 170 -11.82 7.05 12.81
CA GLU A 170 -12.35 8.41 12.96
C GLU A 170 -12.92 8.95 11.65
N GLU A 171 -12.19 8.77 10.55
CA GLU A 171 -12.66 9.17 9.22
C GLU A 171 -13.91 8.38 8.81
N TYR A 172 -13.91 7.06 9.05
CA TYR A 172 -15.04 6.20 8.70
C TYR A 172 -16.33 6.59 9.44
N ARG A 173 -16.22 7.03 10.70
CA ARG A 173 -17.38 7.53 11.46
C ARG A 173 -17.98 8.80 10.88
N GLN A 174 -17.19 9.62 10.21
CA GLN A 174 -17.64 10.88 9.59
C GLN A 174 -18.12 10.68 8.16
N ASP A 175 -17.44 9.82 7.40
CA ASP A 175 -17.75 9.48 6.03
C ASP A 175 -17.71 7.95 5.87
N GLN A 176 -18.88 7.32 5.70
CA GLN A 176 -18.96 5.88 5.45
C GLN A 176 -18.29 5.49 4.11
N GLY A 177 -18.10 6.45 3.20
CA GLY A 177 -17.28 6.34 2.01
C GLY A 177 -15.77 6.24 2.30
N ALA A 178 -15.34 6.34 3.55
CA ALA A 178 -13.94 6.17 3.97
C ALA A 178 -13.59 4.77 4.50
N GLY A 179 -14.52 3.81 4.43
CA GLY A 179 -14.32 2.43 4.89
C GLY A 179 -13.29 1.62 4.10
N ILE A 180 -13.03 0.39 4.56
CA ILE A 180 -12.14 -0.56 3.90
C ILE A 180 -12.69 -0.89 2.49
N GLY A 181 -11.84 -0.77 1.47
CA GLY A 181 -12.20 -1.05 0.08
C GLY A 181 -12.79 0.15 -0.67
N SER A 182 -13.06 1.26 0.00
CA SER A 182 -13.48 2.49 -0.66
C SER A 182 -12.39 3.03 -1.60
N THR A 183 -12.81 3.67 -2.69
CA THR A 183 -11.92 4.27 -3.69
C THR A 183 -12.30 5.72 -3.97
N GLY A 184 -11.33 6.52 -4.40
CA GLY A 184 -11.53 7.93 -4.72
C GLY A 184 -10.27 8.55 -5.30
N GLY A 185 -10.29 9.88 -5.49
CA GLY A 185 -9.20 10.62 -6.12
C GLY A 185 -9.24 10.62 -7.64
N LYS A 186 -8.47 11.53 -8.24
CA LYS A 186 -8.29 11.68 -9.69
C LYS A 186 -6.88 12.18 -9.96
N ASP A 187 -6.22 11.61 -10.97
CA ASP A 187 -4.90 12.04 -11.45
C ASP A 187 -4.91 13.45 -12.04
N ASN A 188 -6.06 13.88 -12.55
CA ASN A 188 -6.23 15.15 -13.23
C ASN A 188 -7.43 15.89 -12.64
N LEU A 189 -7.23 17.16 -12.30
CA LEU A 189 -8.28 18.03 -11.78
C LEU A 189 -8.45 19.24 -12.70
N THR A 190 -9.69 19.54 -13.06
CA THR A 190 -10.06 20.80 -13.72
C THR A 190 -10.65 21.72 -12.66
N LEU A 191 -10.13 22.93 -12.53
CA LEU A 191 -10.70 23.91 -11.61
C LEU A 191 -12.08 24.36 -12.10
N GLU A 192 -13.04 24.40 -11.19
CA GLU A 192 -14.36 24.97 -11.40
C GLU A 192 -14.41 26.41 -10.88
N GLU A 193 -15.44 27.17 -11.27
CA GLU A 193 -15.62 28.56 -10.83
C GLU A 193 -15.63 28.69 -9.30
N VAL A 194 -16.23 27.72 -8.59
CA VAL A 194 -16.26 27.66 -7.12
C VAL A 194 -14.87 27.49 -6.50
N ASN A 195 -13.88 27.01 -7.25
CA ASN A 195 -12.52 26.84 -6.77
C ASN A 195 -11.67 28.11 -6.94
N MET A 196 -12.18 29.13 -7.62
CA MET A 196 -11.45 30.37 -7.87
C MET A 196 -11.65 31.36 -6.71
N PRO A 197 -10.58 31.90 -6.11
CA PRO A 197 -10.71 32.96 -5.12
C PRO A 197 -11.41 34.20 -5.68
N PRO A 198 -12.12 34.98 -4.84
CA PRO A 198 -12.66 36.27 -5.24
C PRO A 198 -11.56 37.18 -5.83
N HIS A 199 -11.80 37.73 -7.01
CA HIS A 199 -10.87 38.61 -7.70
C HIS A 199 -11.60 39.73 -8.44
N LYS A 200 -10.90 40.82 -8.76
CA LYS A 200 -11.47 41.99 -9.45
C LYS A 200 -10.61 42.38 -10.63
N HIS A 201 -11.28 42.73 -11.74
CA HIS A 201 -10.66 43.38 -12.88
C HIS A 201 -10.94 44.88 -12.83
N THR A 202 -9.96 45.69 -13.23
CA THR A 202 -10.10 47.14 -13.34
C THR A 202 -9.71 47.57 -14.75
N GLY A 203 -10.44 48.53 -15.31
CA GLY A 203 -10.04 49.19 -16.54
C GLY A 203 -10.64 50.59 -16.61
N THR A 204 -10.01 51.45 -17.40
CA THR A 204 -10.43 52.83 -17.62
C THR A 204 -10.44 53.11 -19.11
N THR A 205 -11.42 53.85 -19.59
CA THR A 205 -11.39 54.48 -20.91
C THR A 205 -11.01 55.95 -20.76
N SER A 206 -10.32 56.54 -21.74
CA SER A 206 -10.11 57.98 -21.78
C SER A 206 -11.41 58.68 -22.24
N SER A 207 -11.60 59.94 -21.85
CA SER A 207 -12.62 60.78 -22.51
C SER A 207 -12.06 61.21 -23.86
N ALA A 208 -12.69 60.83 -24.97
CA ALA A 208 -12.25 61.34 -26.29
C ALA A 208 -12.65 62.81 -26.54
N GLY A 209 -13.38 63.43 -25.59
CA GLY A 209 -13.80 64.82 -25.71
C GLY A 209 -14.68 65.09 -26.94
N ALA A 210 -15.16 66.32 -27.05
CA ALA A 210 -15.78 66.80 -28.28
C ALA A 210 -14.68 67.20 -29.27
N HIS A 211 -14.78 66.77 -30.52
CA HIS A 211 -13.91 67.27 -31.59
C HIS A 211 -14.70 67.49 -32.89
N SER A 212 -14.15 68.35 -33.76
CA SER A 212 -14.74 68.76 -35.04
C SER A 212 -13.78 68.48 -36.20
N HIS A 213 -14.31 68.04 -37.34
CA HIS A 213 -13.53 67.91 -38.58
C HIS A 213 -13.74 69.14 -39.48
N PRO A 214 -12.67 69.75 -40.01
CA PRO A 214 -12.82 70.84 -40.96
C PRO A 214 -13.20 70.27 -42.34
N VAL A 215 -14.41 70.57 -42.81
CA VAL A 215 -14.74 70.41 -44.22
C VAL A 215 -14.36 71.69 -44.94
N ARG A 216 -13.57 71.56 -46.03
CA ARG A 216 -13.25 72.69 -46.90
C ARG A 216 -14.26 72.70 -48.04
N ASP A 217 -15.01 73.78 -48.15
CA ASP A 217 -15.82 74.12 -49.32
C ASP A 217 -14.89 74.32 -50.54
N GLY A 218 -15.18 73.63 -51.64
CA GLY A 218 -14.42 73.69 -52.88
C GLY A 218 -14.65 75.00 -53.65
N ILE A 219 -13.56 75.56 -54.22
CA ILE A 219 -13.49 76.79 -55.03
C ILE A 219 -14.83 77.21 -55.67
N GLY A 220 -15.41 78.30 -55.17
CA GLY A 220 -16.60 78.92 -55.74
C GLY A 220 -16.38 79.43 -57.16
N GLY A 221 -16.79 78.64 -58.15
CA GLY A 221 -17.03 79.05 -59.52
C GLY A 221 -18.53 79.07 -59.80
N SER A 222 -18.97 79.90 -60.75
CA SER A 222 -20.38 79.99 -61.19
C SER A 222 -20.92 78.62 -61.58
N GLY A 223 -21.67 77.99 -60.67
CA GLY A 223 -22.20 76.62 -60.82
C GLY A 223 -21.75 75.60 -59.77
N THR A 224 -21.16 76.02 -58.65
CA THR A 224 -20.65 75.10 -57.62
C THR A 224 -21.71 74.70 -56.58
N ASN A 225 -21.62 73.42 -56.19
CA ASN A 225 -22.53 72.64 -55.37
C ASN A 225 -22.99 73.37 -54.09
N SER A 226 -24.24 73.79 -54.06
CA SER A 226 -24.94 74.14 -52.83
C SER A 226 -25.09 72.88 -51.98
N ILE A 227 -24.46 72.84 -50.80
CA ILE A 227 -24.81 71.88 -49.77
C ILE A 227 -26.20 72.28 -49.27
N LEU A 228 -27.23 71.53 -49.65
CA LEU A 228 -28.62 71.82 -49.28
C LEU A 228 -28.79 71.62 -47.77
N GLY A 229 -29.14 72.70 -47.06
CA GLY A 229 -29.72 72.58 -45.72
C GLY A 229 -31.05 71.83 -45.80
N GLY A 230 -31.28 70.88 -44.89
CA GLY A 230 -32.44 69.97 -44.90
C GLY A 230 -33.81 70.63 -44.76
N ASP A 231 -33.86 71.95 -44.59
CA ASP A 231 -35.03 72.81 -44.48
C ASP A 231 -35.31 73.62 -45.77
N GLY A 232 -34.54 73.40 -46.84
CA GLY A 232 -34.83 73.94 -48.18
C GLY A 232 -34.70 75.46 -48.31
N ARG A 233 -34.14 76.14 -47.29
CA ARG A 233 -33.81 77.57 -47.34
C ARG A 233 -32.30 77.69 -47.42
N SER A 234 -31.76 77.94 -48.61
CA SER A 234 -30.32 78.09 -48.82
C SER A 234 -29.83 79.44 -48.26
N PRO A 235 -28.94 79.47 -47.26
CA PRO A 235 -28.03 80.59 -47.11
C PRO A 235 -26.88 80.29 -48.08
N ASN A 236 -26.75 81.06 -49.15
CA ASN A 236 -25.58 80.97 -50.00
C ASN A 236 -24.40 81.56 -49.22
N PHE A 237 -23.69 80.71 -48.46
CA PHE A 237 -22.58 81.14 -47.59
C PHE A 237 -21.32 81.50 -48.38
N ALA A 238 -21.24 81.08 -49.64
CA ALA A 238 -20.35 81.70 -50.62
C ALA A 238 -20.93 83.08 -50.97
N GLY A 239 -20.64 84.06 -50.10
CA GLY A 239 -21.02 85.45 -50.28
C GLY A 239 -20.71 85.91 -51.70
N SER A 240 -21.62 86.66 -52.30
CA SER A 240 -21.65 87.03 -53.71
C SER A 240 -20.50 87.92 -54.22
N ASP A 241 -19.41 88.08 -53.47
CA ASP A 241 -18.25 88.87 -53.91
C ASP A 241 -16.99 88.50 -53.12
N ARG A 242 -16.27 87.44 -53.50
CA ARG A 242 -14.80 87.31 -53.32
C ARG A 242 -14.15 86.43 -54.39
N SER A 243 -12.99 86.87 -54.86
CA SER A 243 -12.07 86.12 -55.72
C SER A 243 -11.67 84.78 -55.08
N ALA A 244 -11.52 83.75 -55.93
CA ALA A 244 -11.32 82.31 -55.68
C ALA A 244 -10.37 81.96 -54.51
N ASN A 245 -10.82 82.19 -53.29
CA ASN A 245 -10.12 81.90 -52.06
C ASN A 245 -10.95 80.94 -51.24
N TRP A 246 -10.29 79.92 -50.68
CA TRP A 246 -10.90 78.95 -49.78
C TRP A 246 -11.46 79.69 -48.56
N VAL A 247 -12.79 79.69 -48.39
CA VAL A 247 -13.44 80.28 -47.22
C VAL A 247 -13.60 79.19 -46.16
N GLN A 248 -12.91 79.32 -45.04
CA GLN A 248 -13.12 78.47 -43.87
C GLN A 248 -14.28 79.05 -43.05
N HIS A 249 -15.49 78.53 -43.22
CA HIS A 249 -16.65 79.00 -42.48
C HIS A 249 -16.89 78.17 -41.22
N GLY A 250 -16.89 78.79 -40.03
CA GLY A 250 -17.01 78.12 -38.74
C GLY A 250 -18.40 77.55 -38.43
N GLU A 251 -19.42 77.95 -39.19
CA GLU A 251 -20.83 77.60 -38.96
C GLU A 251 -21.27 76.30 -39.64
N LEU A 252 -20.41 75.68 -40.48
CA LEU A 252 -20.68 74.39 -41.13
C LEU A 252 -20.23 73.18 -40.30
N MET A 253 -19.87 73.38 -39.04
CA MET A 253 -19.34 72.33 -38.17
C MET A 253 -20.43 71.79 -37.24
N GLN A 254 -20.95 70.61 -37.53
CA GLN A 254 -21.57 69.81 -36.47
C GLN A 254 -20.45 69.14 -35.67
N SER A 255 -20.32 69.50 -34.39
CA SER A 255 -19.60 68.65 -33.45
C SER A 255 -20.23 67.27 -33.53
N SER A 256 -19.44 66.23 -33.81
CA SER A 256 -19.89 64.92 -33.36
C SER A 256 -19.97 65.04 -31.84
N GLY A 257 -21.17 64.91 -31.30
CA GLY A 257 -21.43 65.12 -29.88
C GLY A 257 -20.59 64.16 -29.02
N ALA A 258 -20.84 64.15 -27.72
CA ALA A 258 -20.19 63.19 -26.83
C ALA A 258 -20.34 61.76 -27.39
N HIS A 259 -19.22 61.07 -27.62
CA HIS A 259 -19.21 59.68 -28.03
C HIS A 259 -18.64 58.80 -26.93
N ALA A 260 -19.00 57.52 -26.96
CA ALA A 260 -18.62 56.54 -25.96
C ALA A 260 -17.42 55.71 -26.43
N HIS A 261 -16.54 55.36 -25.49
CA HIS A 261 -15.57 54.27 -25.66
C HIS A 261 -16.14 52.99 -25.07
N SER A 262 -15.97 51.87 -25.76
CA SER A 262 -16.26 50.55 -25.21
C SER A 262 -15.00 49.97 -24.56
N LEU A 263 -15.14 49.49 -23.33
CA LEU A 263 -14.14 48.64 -22.69
C LEU A 263 -14.70 47.21 -22.64
N ASN A 264 -14.04 46.30 -23.34
CA ASN A 264 -14.32 44.87 -23.24
C ASN A 264 -13.21 44.22 -22.42
N ILE A 265 -13.52 43.83 -21.18
CA ILE A 265 -12.64 42.98 -20.38
C ILE A 265 -13.00 41.53 -20.72
N SER A 266 -12.14 40.88 -21.50
CA SER A 266 -12.32 39.47 -21.88
C SER A 266 -12.19 38.55 -20.66
N LYS A 267 -12.68 37.32 -20.79
CA LYS A 267 -12.42 36.26 -19.80
C LYS A 267 -10.91 36.09 -19.66
N ALA A 268 -10.41 36.13 -18.42
CA ALA A 268 -9.01 35.88 -18.10
C ALA A 268 -8.84 34.45 -17.54
N GLY A 269 -7.75 33.79 -17.92
CA GLY A 269 -7.43 32.42 -17.49
C GLY A 269 -7.81 31.32 -18.50
N GLY A 270 -7.19 30.14 -18.35
CA GLY A 270 -7.38 29.00 -19.24
C GLY A 270 -6.59 29.10 -20.57
N LEU A 271 -6.45 27.97 -21.28
CA LEU A 271 -5.88 27.98 -22.63
C LEU A 271 -7.03 28.17 -23.62
N ASN A 272 -6.97 29.21 -24.44
CA ASN A 272 -8.06 29.62 -25.37
C ASN A 272 -9.40 29.86 -24.65
N GLY A 273 -9.35 30.37 -23.42
CA GLY A 273 -10.55 30.69 -22.62
C GLY A 273 -11.29 29.47 -22.05
N GLN A 274 -10.65 28.29 -22.05
CA GLN A 274 -11.18 27.07 -21.46
C GLN A 274 -10.31 26.60 -20.28
N ALA A 275 -10.95 26.15 -19.20
CA ALA A 275 -10.25 25.51 -18.09
C ALA A 275 -9.58 24.23 -18.61
N LYS A 276 -8.31 24.02 -18.23
CA LYS A 276 -7.57 22.81 -18.57
C LYS A 276 -7.32 21.99 -17.31
N PRO A 277 -7.41 20.65 -17.40
CA PRO A 277 -6.98 19.80 -16.31
C PRO A 277 -5.48 19.95 -16.09
N PHE A 278 -5.06 19.90 -14.83
CA PHE A 278 -3.67 19.74 -14.45
C PHE A 278 -3.46 18.41 -13.76
N ASP A 279 -2.31 17.78 -14.03
CA ASP A 279 -1.88 16.56 -13.37
C ASP A 279 -1.46 16.91 -11.94
N ASN A 280 -2.07 16.26 -10.96
CA ASN A 280 -1.80 16.48 -9.54
C ASN A 280 -1.00 15.33 -8.91
N ARG A 281 -0.54 14.36 -9.70
CA ARG A 281 0.22 13.22 -9.17
C ARG A 281 1.60 13.65 -8.67
N PRO A 282 2.03 13.18 -7.50
CA PRO A 282 3.42 13.35 -7.07
C PRO A 282 4.36 12.52 -7.95
N ALA A 283 5.66 12.82 -7.93
CA ALA A 283 6.66 11.91 -8.51
C ALA A 283 6.53 10.52 -7.86
N PHE A 284 6.46 9.47 -8.68
CA PHE A 284 6.12 8.13 -8.21
C PHE A 284 7.07 7.04 -8.74
N TYR A 285 7.17 5.95 -8.00
CA TYR A 285 7.76 4.68 -8.42
C TYR A 285 6.68 3.59 -8.33
N THR A 286 6.42 2.90 -9.45
CA THR A 286 5.31 1.96 -9.54
C THR A 286 5.71 0.57 -9.07
N LEU A 287 4.98 0.06 -8.09
CA LEU A 287 5.02 -1.33 -7.63
C LEU A 287 3.67 -1.98 -7.94
N ALA A 288 3.67 -3.27 -8.25
CA ALA A 288 2.45 -4.06 -8.26
C ALA A 288 2.01 -4.36 -6.83
N PHE A 289 0.71 -4.58 -6.63
CA PHE A 289 0.19 -5.12 -5.38
C PHE A 289 -0.20 -6.58 -5.60
N ILE A 290 0.30 -7.47 -4.74
CA ILE A 290 -0.02 -8.90 -4.77
C ILE A 290 -0.64 -9.33 -3.45
N MET A 291 -1.57 -10.27 -3.50
CA MET A 291 -2.26 -10.82 -2.33
C MET A 291 -1.95 -12.30 -2.17
N PHE A 292 -1.60 -12.72 -0.95
CA PHE A 292 -1.40 -14.13 -0.64
C PHE A 292 -2.74 -14.86 -0.50
N LYS A 293 -2.86 -16.04 -1.13
CA LYS A 293 -4.06 -16.87 -1.15
C LYS A 293 -3.87 -18.26 -0.52
N GLY A 294 -2.62 -18.66 -0.26
CA GLY A 294 -2.28 -19.99 0.22
C GLY A 294 -1.92 -20.94 -0.91
#